data_AF-A0A813GCV7-F1
#
_entry.id   AF-A0A813GCV7-F1
#
_cell.length_a   1.000
_cell.length_b   1.000
_cell.length_c   1.000
_cell.angle_alpha   90.00
_cell.angle_beta   90.00
_cell.angle_gamma   90.00
#
_symmetry.space_group_name_H-M   'P 1'
#
loop_
_entity.id
_entity.type
_entity.pdbx_description
1 polymer ?
#
loop_
_entity_poly.entity_id
_entity_poly.type
_entity_poly.pdbx_seq_one_letter_code
_entity_poly.pdbx_strand_id
1 'polypeptide(L)'
;MAMSAMLSPSASPSGKRWSPKHQSDKTVEDLLTTFSQRFEQSPPKGKGKETSKSLCEQLEMLSLQKEPGHTVKDFLTTVMRKEGSASLPELMGTLSYQKAILRNEQERGFRRHEEQVRLLRSASAPALPVHPKPTVVSSTMPGSAAFSFGVPRHCKGKMKVPVLESRDPEYCHIPGGVPVPGVGQYNLSATVFPEALEMAGGPTGGWNYADHQVFMKEFEKSNRVASQGLFEHLYQGLPHISRLQITDHIRWAGEWELYQAKRQRKMDRYREERQATAGANATQKLPSKEDKEATREALQDEARKAKEKRMQRIDEN
;
A
#
# COMPACT_ATOMS: atom_id res chain seq x y z
N MET A 1 26.31 -30.55 43.80
CA MET A 1 26.23 -31.06 42.41
C MET A 1 26.10 -29.86 41.50
N ALA A 2 27.21 -29.38 40.94
CA ALA A 2 27.25 -28.24 40.04
C ALA A 2 27.39 -28.77 38.60
N MET A 3 26.41 -28.47 37.73
CA MET A 3 26.48 -28.84 36.32
C MET A 3 27.11 -27.69 35.53
N SER A 4 28.35 -27.92 35.09
CA SER A 4 29.04 -27.09 34.10
C SER A 4 28.42 -27.31 32.72
N ALA A 5 27.80 -26.27 32.18
CA ALA A 5 27.38 -26.22 30.78
C ALA A 5 28.60 -25.93 29.89
N MET A 6 28.97 -26.89 29.04
CA MET A 6 29.96 -26.70 27.99
C MET A 6 29.33 -25.99 26.79
N LEU A 7 29.85 -24.81 26.47
CA LEU A 7 29.54 -24.07 25.26
C LEU A 7 30.45 -24.56 24.13
N SER A 8 29.87 -25.18 23.11
CA SER A 8 30.55 -25.55 21.87
C SER A 8 30.76 -24.34 20.97
N PRO A 9 31.96 -24.12 20.40
CA PRO A 9 32.18 -23.02 19.47
C PRO A 9 31.58 -23.32 18.08
N SER A 10 30.75 -22.41 17.62
CA SER A 10 30.17 -22.35 16.28
C SER A 10 31.26 -22.07 15.23
N ALA A 11 31.39 -22.97 14.26
CA ALA A 11 32.30 -22.83 13.12
C ALA A 11 31.77 -21.80 12.11
N SER A 12 32.54 -20.74 11.89
CA SER A 12 32.29 -19.73 10.86
C SER A 12 32.44 -20.32 9.44
N PRO A 13 31.51 -20.07 8.51
CA PRO A 13 31.65 -20.52 7.13
C PRO A 13 32.74 -19.71 6.42
N SER A 14 33.77 -20.40 5.94
CA SER A 14 34.86 -19.86 5.13
C SER A 14 34.30 -19.21 3.86
N GLY A 15 34.40 -17.89 3.77
CA GLY A 15 34.07 -17.13 2.56
C GLY A 15 34.97 -17.53 1.40
N LYS A 16 34.40 -18.16 0.37
CA LYS A 16 35.06 -18.40 -0.91
C LYS A 16 35.31 -17.04 -1.58
N ARG A 17 36.56 -16.59 -1.56
CA ARG A 17 37.05 -15.45 -2.33
C ARG A 17 36.78 -15.70 -3.81
N TRP A 18 35.91 -14.90 -4.41
CA TRP A 18 35.74 -14.84 -5.85
C TRP A 18 36.96 -14.13 -6.46
N SER A 19 37.83 -14.88 -7.11
CA SER A 19 38.88 -14.31 -7.96
C SER A 19 38.27 -13.91 -9.31
N PRO A 20 38.39 -12.64 -9.74
CA PRO A 20 37.96 -12.21 -11.07
C PRO A 20 38.85 -12.89 -12.11
N LYS A 21 38.33 -13.87 -12.82
CA LYS A 21 39.00 -14.35 -14.05
C LYS A 21 38.83 -13.26 -15.10
N HIS A 22 39.96 -12.88 -15.72
CA HIS A 22 40.06 -11.96 -16.85
C HIS A 22 38.86 -12.12 -17.82
N GLN A 23 38.00 -11.10 -17.85
CA GLN A 23 37.06 -10.90 -18.96
C GLN A 23 37.88 -10.34 -20.12
N SER A 24 38.17 -11.18 -21.10
CA SER A 24 38.56 -10.71 -22.42
C SER A 24 37.41 -9.89 -23.01
N ASP A 25 37.72 -8.76 -23.66
CA ASP A 25 36.79 -7.89 -24.36
C ASP A 25 35.98 -8.71 -25.38
N LYS A 26 34.77 -9.10 -24.99
CA LYS A 26 33.82 -9.72 -25.91
C LYS A 26 33.15 -8.60 -26.67
N THR A 27 33.21 -8.68 -27.99
CA THR A 27 32.48 -7.75 -28.86
C THR A 27 30.98 -7.92 -28.63
N VAL A 28 30.20 -6.89 -28.95
CA VAL A 28 28.72 -6.93 -28.86
C VAL A 28 28.16 -8.10 -29.66
N GLU A 29 28.83 -8.47 -30.76
CA GLU A 29 28.47 -9.61 -31.59
C GLU A 29 28.62 -10.93 -30.83
N ASP A 30 29.72 -11.17 -30.12
CA ASP A 30 29.92 -12.37 -29.32
C ASP A 30 28.85 -12.53 -28.22
N LEU A 31 28.43 -11.42 -27.61
CA LEU A 31 27.36 -11.43 -26.61
C LEU A 31 26.01 -11.80 -27.22
N LEU A 32 25.70 -11.27 -28.41
CA LEU A 32 24.48 -11.60 -29.15
C LEU A 32 24.48 -13.06 -29.62
N THR A 33 25.61 -13.58 -30.11
CA THR A 33 25.70 -14.99 -30.53
C THR A 33 25.56 -15.94 -29.34
N THR A 34 26.21 -15.62 -28.21
CA THR A 34 26.10 -16.43 -26.97
C THR A 34 24.67 -16.43 -26.42
N PHE A 35 23.95 -15.31 -26.56
CA PHE A 35 22.56 -15.19 -26.11
C PHE A 35 21.61 -16.02 -26.99
N SER A 36 21.75 -15.96 -28.31
CA SER A 36 20.96 -16.76 -29.25
C SER A 36 21.20 -18.26 -29.06
N GLN A 37 22.46 -18.67 -28.86
CA GLN A 37 22.82 -20.08 -28.69
C GLN A 37 22.28 -20.69 -27.39
N ARG A 38 22.15 -19.90 -26.31
CA ARG A 38 21.51 -20.35 -25.07
C ARG A 38 20.00 -20.52 -25.19
N PHE A 39 19.36 -19.81 -26.11
CA PHE A 39 17.92 -19.85 -26.29
C PHE A 39 17.45 -21.14 -26.98
N GLU A 40 18.24 -21.66 -27.92
CA GLU A 40 17.93 -22.91 -28.62
C GLU A 40 18.18 -24.17 -27.78
N GLN A 41 19.04 -24.10 -26.75
CA GLN A 41 19.44 -25.26 -25.96
C GLN A 41 18.61 -25.50 -24.68
N SER A 42 17.56 -24.72 -24.44
CA SER A 42 16.69 -24.90 -23.26
C SER A 42 15.45 -25.74 -23.61
N PRO A 43 15.43 -27.06 -23.37
CA PRO A 43 14.21 -27.84 -23.54
C PRO A 43 13.15 -27.40 -22.51
N PRO A 44 11.86 -27.35 -22.88
CA PRO A 44 10.78 -26.95 -21.98
C PRO A 44 10.55 -28.05 -20.94
N LYS A 45 11.24 -27.99 -19.80
CA LYS A 45 10.94 -28.81 -18.62
C LYS A 45 10.15 -27.97 -17.63
N GLY A 46 8.83 -28.17 -17.63
CA GLY A 46 7.97 -27.68 -16.56
C GLY A 46 6.53 -27.48 -16.99
N LYS A 47 5.67 -28.44 -16.67
CA LYS A 47 4.22 -28.27 -16.71
C LYS A 47 3.83 -27.31 -15.57
N GLY A 48 3.74 -26.02 -15.89
CA GLY A 48 3.23 -24.98 -15.00
C GLY A 48 2.89 -23.78 -15.85
N LYS A 49 1.60 -23.65 -16.22
CA LYS A 49 1.08 -22.54 -17.03
C LYS A 49 1.12 -21.25 -16.23
N GLU A 50 2.23 -20.55 -16.28
CA GLU A 50 2.24 -19.09 -16.29
C GLU A 50 2.97 -18.67 -17.57
N THR A 51 2.20 -18.19 -18.54
CA THR A 51 2.73 -17.63 -19.79
C THR A 51 3.42 -16.31 -19.47
N SER A 52 4.65 -16.37 -18.95
CA SER A 52 5.60 -15.27 -19.12
C SER A 52 5.80 -15.15 -20.62
N LYS A 53 5.17 -14.14 -21.23
CA LYS A 53 5.31 -13.87 -22.67
C LYS A 53 6.79 -13.89 -23.00
N SER A 54 7.17 -14.67 -24.02
CA SER A 54 8.58 -14.76 -24.40
C SER A 54 9.11 -13.36 -24.72
N LEU A 55 10.42 -13.11 -24.55
CA LEU A 55 11.01 -11.82 -24.90
C LEU A 55 10.66 -11.43 -26.35
N CYS A 56 10.55 -12.42 -27.24
CA CYS A 56 10.13 -12.24 -28.62
C CYS A 56 8.68 -11.74 -28.72
N GLU A 57 7.74 -12.32 -27.96
CA GLU A 57 6.35 -11.83 -27.89
C GLU A 57 6.24 -10.44 -27.25
N GLN A 58 7.11 -10.12 -26.28
CA GLN A 58 7.17 -8.78 -25.68
C GLN A 58 7.67 -7.74 -26.70
N LEU A 59 8.68 -8.07 -27.49
CA LEU A 59 9.20 -7.23 -28.57
C LEU A 59 8.20 -7.10 -29.72
N GLU A 60 7.47 -8.16 -30.05
CA GLU A 60 6.43 -8.15 -31.07
C GLU A 60 5.23 -7.31 -30.62
N MET A 61 4.81 -7.39 -29.35
CA MET A 61 3.78 -6.50 -28.79
C MET A 61 4.21 -5.03 -28.81
N LEU A 62 5.48 -4.73 -28.53
CA LEU A 62 6.02 -3.37 -28.63
C LEU A 62 6.07 -2.89 -30.09
N SER A 63 6.31 -3.79 -31.05
CA SER A 63 6.28 -3.48 -32.48
C SER A 63 4.87 -3.21 -33.02
N LEU A 64 3.85 -3.76 -32.36
CA LEU A 64 2.42 -3.62 -32.72
C LEU A 64 1.76 -2.37 -32.11
N GLN A 65 2.42 -1.64 -31.20
CA GLN A 65 1.94 -0.35 -30.70
C GLN A 65 2.02 0.70 -31.82
N LYS A 66 0.92 0.86 -32.57
CA LYS A 66 0.69 1.89 -33.60
C LYS A 66 0.37 3.26 -32.99
N GLU A 67 1.09 3.68 -31.95
CA GLU A 67 1.07 5.09 -31.57
C GLU A 67 2.06 5.82 -32.49
N PRO A 68 1.61 6.80 -33.30
CA PRO A 68 2.47 7.52 -34.23
C PRO A 68 3.54 8.30 -33.45
N GLY A 69 4.79 7.85 -33.50
CA GLY A 69 5.95 8.54 -32.94
C GLY A 69 6.87 7.70 -32.04
N HIS A 70 6.55 6.44 -31.74
CA HIS A 70 7.34 5.60 -30.82
C HIS A 70 7.64 4.20 -31.38
N THR A 71 7.97 4.06 -32.67
CA THR A 71 8.50 2.77 -33.13
C THR A 71 9.93 2.58 -32.62
N VAL A 72 10.29 1.35 -32.23
CA VAL A 72 11.66 1.00 -31.81
C VAL A 72 12.69 1.39 -32.89
N LYS A 73 12.29 1.41 -34.17
CA LYS A 73 13.09 1.95 -35.28
C LYS A 73 13.40 3.43 -35.15
N ASP A 74 12.45 4.27 -34.76
CA ASP A 74 12.66 5.71 -34.57
C ASP A 74 13.59 5.97 -33.38
N PHE A 75 13.47 5.16 -32.32
CA PHE A 75 14.40 5.20 -31.19
C PHE A 75 15.83 4.82 -31.61
N LEU A 76 16.00 3.68 -32.30
CA LEU A 76 17.31 3.22 -32.75
C LEU A 76 17.95 4.19 -33.74
N THR A 77 17.19 4.77 -34.66
CA THR A 77 17.70 5.78 -35.59
C THR A 77 18.06 7.10 -34.90
N THR A 78 17.33 7.49 -33.85
CA THR A 78 17.68 8.67 -33.02
C THR A 78 18.95 8.43 -32.20
N VAL A 79 19.13 7.22 -31.65
CA VAL A 79 20.34 6.84 -30.91
C VAL A 79 21.55 6.77 -31.86
N MET A 80 21.38 6.22 -33.07
CA MET A 80 22.46 6.09 -34.04
C MET A 80 22.85 7.43 -34.71
N ARG A 81 21.93 8.41 -34.84
CA ARG A 81 22.23 9.73 -35.40
C ARG A 81 22.98 10.67 -34.45
N LYS A 82 23.03 10.36 -33.15
CA LYS A 82 23.87 11.10 -32.20
C LYS A 82 25.31 10.60 -32.36
N GLU A 83 26.03 11.15 -33.34
CA GLU A 83 27.43 10.81 -33.70
C GLU A 83 28.48 11.26 -32.67
N GLY A 84 28.15 11.21 -31.38
CA GLY A 84 29.12 11.24 -30.30
C GLY A 84 28.95 9.95 -29.52
N SER A 85 30.02 9.21 -29.29
CA SER A 85 30.04 7.95 -28.57
C SER A 85 29.49 8.11 -27.15
N ALA A 86 28.17 8.18 -27.01
CA ALA A 86 27.52 8.20 -25.73
C ALA A 86 27.87 6.86 -25.07
N SER A 87 28.58 6.97 -23.94
CA SER A 87 29.00 5.78 -23.20
C SER A 87 27.75 4.96 -22.84
N LEU A 88 27.86 3.62 -22.86
CA LEU A 88 26.75 2.72 -22.49
C LEU A 88 26.04 3.13 -21.17
N PRO A 89 26.73 3.60 -20.11
CA PRO A 89 26.08 4.12 -18.90
C PRO A 89 25.15 5.31 -19.15
N GLU A 90 25.51 6.22 -20.06
CA GLU A 90 24.73 7.40 -20.40
C GLU A 90 23.48 7.01 -21.20
N LEU A 91 23.59 6.04 -22.09
CA LEU A 91 22.45 5.45 -22.79
C LEU A 91 21.49 4.74 -21.82
N MET A 92 22.02 3.97 -20.86
CA MET A 92 21.20 3.34 -19.81
C MET A 92 20.54 4.38 -18.90
N GLY A 93 21.22 5.49 -18.61
CA GLY A 93 20.67 6.62 -17.86
C GLY A 93 19.49 7.28 -18.59
N THR A 94 19.64 7.56 -19.89
CA THR A 94 18.56 8.14 -20.72
C THR A 94 17.36 7.21 -20.87
N LEU A 95 17.58 5.90 -21.07
CA LEU A 95 16.52 4.90 -21.09
C LEU A 95 15.79 4.79 -19.75
N SER A 96 16.53 4.79 -18.64
CA SER A 96 15.94 4.77 -17.30
C SER A 96 15.09 6.01 -17.05
N TYR A 97 15.58 7.19 -17.47
CA TYR A 97 14.84 8.46 -17.36
C TYR A 97 13.57 8.46 -18.22
N GLN A 98 13.64 8.03 -19.48
CA GLN A 98 12.46 7.90 -20.35
C GLN A 98 11.42 6.94 -19.76
N LYS A 99 11.87 5.79 -19.22
CA LYS A 99 10.98 4.84 -18.55
C LYS A 99 10.31 5.44 -17.32
N ALA A 100 11.02 6.27 -16.55
CA ALA A 100 10.46 6.98 -15.41
C ALA A 100 9.41 8.02 -15.83
N ILE A 101 9.65 8.75 -16.92
CA ILE A 101 8.66 9.69 -17.49
C ILE A 101 7.39 8.95 -17.89
N LEU A 102 7.51 7.85 -18.66
CA LEU A 102 6.35 7.07 -19.11
C LEU A 102 5.54 6.50 -17.94
N ARG A 103 6.21 6.02 -16.88
CA ARG A 103 5.53 5.57 -15.66
C ARG A 103 4.77 6.72 -14.98
N ASN A 104 5.39 7.89 -14.86
CA ASN A 104 4.75 9.08 -14.26
C ASN A 104 3.54 9.55 -15.07
N GLU A 105 3.61 9.51 -16.41
CA GLU A 105 2.48 9.87 -17.27
C GLU A 105 1.33 8.86 -17.15
N GLN A 106 1.64 7.56 -17.10
CA GLN A 106 0.66 6.50 -16.88
C GLN A 106 -0.04 6.65 -15.52
N GLU A 107 0.71 6.95 -14.45
CA GLU A 107 0.14 7.21 -13.12
C GLU A 107 -0.74 8.47 -13.11
N ARG A 108 -0.33 9.54 -13.79
CA ARG A 108 -1.16 10.75 -13.94
C ARG A 108 -2.46 10.45 -14.69
N GLY A 109 -2.40 9.64 -15.74
CA GLY A 109 -3.59 9.20 -16.48
C GLY A 109 -4.55 8.42 -15.59
N PHE A 110 -4.03 7.48 -14.79
CA PHE A 110 -4.83 6.69 -13.86
C PHE A 110 -5.48 7.56 -12.78
N ARG A 111 -4.75 8.52 -12.19
CA ARG A 111 -5.28 9.45 -11.19
C ARG A 111 -6.41 10.32 -11.75
N ARG A 112 -6.26 10.84 -12.98
CA ARG A 112 -7.32 11.62 -13.66
C ARG A 112 -8.57 10.78 -13.89
N HIS A 113 -8.41 9.51 -14.30
CA HIS A 113 -9.54 8.61 -14.50
C HIS A 113 -10.25 8.28 -13.18
N GLU A 114 -9.49 7.98 -12.12
CA GLU A 114 -10.05 7.73 -10.79
C GLU A 114 -10.81 8.95 -10.24
N GLU A 115 -10.28 10.15 -10.45
CA GLU A 115 -10.95 11.40 -10.07
C GLU A 115 -12.24 11.62 -10.87
N GLN A 116 -12.24 11.35 -12.19
CA GLN A 116 -13.47 11.37 -12.99
C GLN A 116 -14.52 10.36 -12.50
N VAL A 117 -14.11 9.13 -12.21
CA VAL A 117 -15.00 8.10 -11.66
C VAL A 117 -15.54 8.53 -10.30
N ARG A 118 -14.71 9.14 -9.45
CA ARG A 118 -15.12 9.68 -8.16
C ARG A 118 -16.15 10.79 -8.32
N LEU A 119 -15.95 11.72 -9.25
CA LEU A 119 -16.89 12.81 -9.54
C LEU A 119 -18.23 12.28 -10.06
N LEU A 120 -18.22 11.33 -10.99
CA LEU A 120 -19.42 10.66 -11.52
C LEU A 120 -20.18 9.88 -10.43
N ARG A 121 -19.45 9.26 -9.49
CA ARG A 121 -20.05 8.54 -8.36
C ARG A 121 -20.63 9.49 -7.32
N SER A 122 -20.03 10.66 -7.10
CA SER A 122 -20.59 11.68 -6.20
C SER A 122 -21.82 12.39 -6.78
N ALA A 123 -21.92 12.50 -8.11
CA ALA A 123 -23.06 13.13 -8.78
C ALA A 123 -24.32 12.24 -8.82
N SER A 124 -24.17 10.93 -8.60
CA SER A 124 -25.28 9.95 -8.62
C SER A 124 -25.70 9.48 -7.22
N ALA A 125 -25.22 10.16 -6.16
CA ALA A 125 -25.72 9.89 -4.81
C ALA A 125 -27.23 10.21 -4.76
N PRO A 126 -28.11 9.22 -4.50
CA PRO A 126 -29.54 9.46 -4.41
C PRO A 126 -29.80 10.51 -3.35
N ALA A 127 -30.57 11.54 -3.71
CA ALA A 127 -30.96 12.60 -2.79
C ALA A 127 -31.59 11.96 -1.55
N LEU A 128 -30.84 11.99 -0.43
CA LEU A 128 -31.38 11.54 0.84
C LEU A 128 -32.62 12.40 1.15
N PRO A 129 -33.70 11.80 1.65
CA PRO A 129 -34.90 12.53 2.03
C PRO A 129 -34.50 13.65 3.01
N VAL A 130 -34.88 14.88 2.66
CA VAL A 130 -34.63 16.08 3.47
C VAL A 130 -35.30 15.87 4.82
N HIS A 131 -34.52 15.56 5.85
CA HIS A 131 -35.03 15.54 7.21
C HIS A 131 -35.50 16.97 7.58
N PRO A 132 -36.72 17.13 8.11
CA PRO A 132 -37.23 18.43 8.51
C PRO A 132 -36.30 19.06 9.55
N LYS A 133 -35.99 20.34 9.32
CA LYS A 133 -35.16 21.19 10.19
C LYS A 133 -35.66 21.08 11.64
N PRO A 134 -34.79 20.82 12.64
CA PRO A 134 -35.21 20.79 14.03
C PRO A 134 -35.77 22.17 14.42
N THR A 135 -37.05 22.20 14.77
CA THR A 135 -37.76 23.38 15.27
C THR A 135 -37.13 23.80 16.60
N VAL A 136 -36.52 24.98 16.63
CA VAL A 136 -35.99 25.57 17.86
C VAL A 136 -37.17 25.97 18.74
N VAL A 137 -37.43 25.21 19.80
CA VAL A 137 -38.45 25.53 20.80
C VAL A 137 -37.86 26.58 21.75
N SER A 138 -38.30 27.82 21.63
CA SER A 138 -37.99 28.86 22.62
C SER A 138 -38.88 28.67 23.85
N SER A 139 -38.31 28.18 24.95
CA SER A 139 -38.97 28.13 26.26
C SER A 139 -39.12 29.55 26.81
N THR A 140 -40.36 30.03 26.93
CA THR A 140 -40.77 31.33 27.50
C THR A 140 -41.11 31.27 29.00
N MET A 141 -40.46 30.40 29.79
CA MET A 141 -40.59 30.46 31.25
C MET A 141 -39.77 31.63 31.83
N PRO A 142 -40.41 32.60 32.52
CA PRO A 142 -39.69 33.64 33.25
C PRO A 142 -39.11 33.03 34.53
N GLY A 143 -37.77 32.95 34.62
CA GLY A 143 -37.04 32.43 35.78
C GLY A 143 -35.91 31.44 35.48
N SER A 144 -35.70 31.03 34.23
CA SER A 144 -34.63 30.08 33.84
C SER A 144 -33.27 30.74 33.52
N ALA A 145 -33.16 32.06 33.68
CA ALA A 145 -31.94 32.81 33.43
C ALA A 145 -31.02 32.85 34.66
N ALA A 146 -30.27 31.76 34.89
CA ALA A 146 -28.96 31.80 35.59
C ALA A 146 -28.18 30.47 35.59
N PHE A 147 -28.62 29.41 34.92
CA PHE A 147 -27.75 28.25 34.68
C PHE A 147 -27.28 28.25 33.24
N SER A 148 -26.17 28.94 32.98
CA SER A 148 -25.32 28.57 31.86
C SER A 148 -24.84 27.15 32.14
N PHE A 149 -25.45 26.17 31.49
CA PHE A 149 -24.78 24.90 31.23
C PHE A 149 -23.60 25.24 30.32
N GLY A 150 -22.52 25.69 30.98
CA GLY A 150 -21.26 26.00 30.37
C GLY A 150 -20.85 24.81 29.53
N VAL A 151 -20.36 25.12 28.33
CA VAL A 151 -19.58 24.21 27.50
C VAL A 151 -18.83 23.25 28.43
N PRO A 152 -19.07 21.93 28.37
CA PRO A 152 -18.45 21.02 29.31
C PRO A 152 -16.94 21.24 29.21
N ARG A 153 -16.30 21.47 30.36
CA ARG A 153 -14.85 21.63 30.43
C ARG A 153 -14.20 20.29 30.16
N HIS A 154 -14.27 19.80 28.92
CA HIS A 154 -13.45 18.69 28.50
C HIS A 154 -12.01 19.20 28.52
N CYS A 155 -11.26 18.83 29.55
CA CYS A 155 -9.83 19.05 29.61
C CYS A 155 -9.22 18.34 28.40
N LYS A 156 -8.93 19.09 27.34
CA LYS A 156 -8.15 18.59 26.20
C LYS A 156 -6.77 18.27 26.75
N GLY A 157 -6.49 16.98 26.95
CA GLY A 157 -5.13 16.52 27.23
C GLY A 157 -4.18 16.94 26.09
N LYS A 158 -2.87 16.74 26.24
CA LYS A 158 -1.87 17.12 25.22
C LYS A 158 -2.17 16.58 23.81
N MET A 159 -2.97 15.52 23.71
CA MET A 159 -3.39 14.91 22.44
C MET A 159 -4.75 15.42 21.90
N LYS A 160 -5.35 16.44 22.51
CA LYS A 160 -6.69 17.00 22.16
C LYS A 160 -7.85 15.99 22.17
N VAL A 161 -7.65 14.81 22.77
CA VAL A 161 -8.71 13.84 23.03
C VAL A 161 -9.45 14.30 24.30
N PRO A 162 -10.80 14.37 24.29
CA PRO A 162 -11.57 14.69 25.49
C PRO A 162 -11.37 13.60 26.53
N VAL A 163 -10.86 13.98 27.72
CA VAL A 163 -10.71 13.08 28.86
C VAL A 163 -11.92 13.31 29.77
N LEU A 164 -12.72 12.26 30.00
CA LEU A 164 -13.84 12.27 30.94
C LEU A 164 -13.31 12.36 32.38
N GLU A 165 -13.97 13.15 33.22
CA GLU A 165 -13.67 13.23 34.65
C GLU A 165 -14.31 12.04 35.39
N SER A 166 -13.70 11.59 36.49
CA SER A 166 -14.19 10.43 37.26
C SER A 166 -15.58 10.62 37.90
N ARG A 167 -16.15 11.84 37.83
CA ARG A 167 -17.50 12.17 38.30
C ARG A 167 -18.53 12.22 37.17
N ASP A 168 -18.11 12.03 35.92
CA ASP A 168 -19.04 12.03 34.79
C ASP A 168 -19.96 10.81 34.88
N PRO A 169 -21.26 10.95 34.54
CA PRO A 169 -22.26 9.88 34.68
C PRO A 169 -21.96 8.63 33.84
N GLU A 170 -21.00 8.71 32.92
CA GLU A 170 -20.51 7.60 32.10
C GLU A 170 -19.50 6.69 32.85
N TYR A 171 -19.02 7.08 34.03
CA TYR A 171 -18.22 6.21 34.89
C TYR A 171 -19.12 5.28 35.70
N CYS A 172 -19.08 3.98 35.38
CA CYS A 172 -19.80 2.98 36.17
C CYS A 172 -19.02 2.66 37.44
N HIS A 173 -19.59 2.94 38.60
CA HIS A 173 -19.06 2.45 39.87
C HIS A 173 -19.40 0.97 40.03
N ILE A 174 -18.40 0.09 39.85
CA ILE A 174 -18.52 -1.32 40.24
C ILE A 174 -18.46 -1.37 41.78
N PRO A 175 -19.46 -1.95 42.47
CA PRO A 175 -19.46 -2.00 43.93
C PRO A 175 -18.22 -2.75 44.44
N GLY A 176 -17.33 -2.02 45.14
CA GLY A 176 -16.08 -2.53 45.72
C GLY A 176 -14.80 -2.32 44.89
N GLY A 177 -14.84 -1.58 43.76
CA GLY A 177 -13.69 -1.39 42.87
C GLY A 177 -13.30 0.05 42.57
N VAL A 178 -12.06 0.25 42.11
CA VAL A 178 -11.55 1.50 41.52
C VAL A 178 -12.48 1.93 40.37
N PRO A 179 -12.87 3.21 40.25
CA PRO A 179 -13.70 3.67 39.15
C PRO A 179 -13.03 3.32 37.81
N VAL A 180 -13.63 2.41 37.06
CA VAL A 180 -13.22 2.05 35.70
C VAL A 180 -14.11 2.86 34.76
N PRO A 181 -13.57 3.53 33.73
CA PRO A 181 -14.39 4.20 32.74
C PRO A 181 -15.42 3.21 32.20
N GLY A 182 -16.71 3.54 32.29
CA GLY A 182 -17.76 2.70 31.76
C GLY A 182 -17.52 2.47 30.28
N VAL A 183 -17.96 1.32 29.77
CA VAL A 183 -18.16 1.12 28.32
C VAL A 183 -19.25 2.10 27.91
N GLY A 184 -18.87 3.37 27.73
CA GLY A 184 -19.75 4.37 27.16
C GLY A 184 -20.34 3.77 25.88
N GLN A 185 -21.62 4.02 25.64
CA GLN A 185 -22.18 3.81 24.31
C GLN A 185 -21.53 4.84 23.39
N TYR A 186 -20.29 4.55 23.00
CA TYR A 186 -19.69 5.25 21.90
C TYR A 186 -20.52 4.84 20.70
N ASN A 187 -21.47 5.69 20.31
CA ASN A 187 -21.77 5.92 18.91
C ASN A 187 -20.48 6.47 18.27
N LEU A 188 -19.41 5.66 18.25
CA LEU A 188 -18.54 5.61 17.11
C LEU A 188 -19.55 5.30 16.01
N SER A 189 -19.99 6.33 15.28
CA SER A 189 -20.55 6.15 13.96
C SER A 189 -19.51 5.29 13.30
N ALA A 190 -19.75 3.98 13.30
CA ALA A 190 -18.80 3.02 12.85
C ALA A 190 -18.54 3.52 11.45
N THR A 191 -17.34 4.03 11.21
CA THR A 191 -16.77 4.09 9.90
C THR A 191 -16.55 2.63 9.56
N VAL A 192 -17.67 1.91 9.39
CA VAL A 192 -17.78 0.72 8.59
C VAL A 192 -17.27 1.24 7.27
N PHE A 193 -15.97 1.05 7.07
CA PHE A 193 -15.36 1.32 5.80
C PHE A 193 -16.30 0.65 4.80
N PRO A 194 -16.86 1.37 3.82
CA PRO A 194 -17.83 0.79 2.89
C PRO A 194 -17.28 -0.45 2.14
N GLU A 195 -15.96 -0.67 2.24
CA GLU A 195 -15.23 -1.81 1.70
C GLU A 195 -15.21 -3.04 2.62
N ALA A 196 -15.53 -2.87 3.91
CA ALA A 196 -15.93 -3.95 4.81
C ALA A 196 -17.45 -4.16 4.70
N LEU A 197 -18.00 -4.08 3.47
CA LEU A 197 -19.24 -4.75 3.15
C LEU A 197 -19.01 -6.20 3.54
N GLU A 198 -19.52 -6.54 4.70
CA GLU A 198 -19.34 -7.81 5.37
C GLU A 198 -19.56 -8.88 4.32
N MET A 199 -18.51 -9.61 3.96
CA MET A 199 -18.69 -10.86 3.24
C MET A 199 -19.60 -11.70 4.14
N ALA A 200 -20.89 -11.70 3.82
CA ALA A 200 -21.94 -12.24 4.66
C ALA A 200 -21.59 -13.71 4.91
N GLY A 201 -21.18 -14.02 6.15
CA GLY A 201 -20.75 -15.37 6.51
C GLY A 201 -19.45 -15.48 7.30
N GLY A 202 -18.69 -14.39 7.47
CA GLY A 202 -17.49 -14.42 8.31
C GLY A 202 -16.43 -15.42 7.81
N PRO A 203 -15.61 -16.02 8.69
CA PRO A 203 -14.52 -16.91 8.27
C PRO A 203 -14.99 -18.26 7.72
N THR A 204 -16.25 -18.66 7.93
CA THR A 204 -16.81 -19.94 7.48
C THR A 204 -17.83 -19.80 6.36
N GLY A 205 -18.08 -18.60 5.84
CA GLY A 205 -19.11 -18.36 4.81
C GLY A 205 -20.54 -18.65 5.29
N GLY A 206 -20.78 -18.63 6.60
CA GLY A 206 -22.06 -18.95 7.22
C GLY A 206 -22.30 -20.46 7.38
N TRP A 207 -21.36 -21.31 6.99
CA TRP A 207 -21.45 -22.75 7.25
C TRP A 207 -21.11 -23.09 8.70
N ASN A 208 -21.65 -24.21 9.17
CA ASN A 208 -21.21 -24.83 10.40
C ASN A 208 -19.70 -25.12 10.31
N TYR A 209 -18.97 -24.85 11.39
CA TYR A 209 -17.53 -25.02 11.45
C TYR A 209 -17.09 -26.44 11.10
N ALA A 210 -17.82 -27.48 11.57
CA ALA A 210 -17.49 -28.87 11.26
C ALA A 210 -17.57 -29.16 9.75
N ASP A 211 -18.67 -28.75 9.11
CA ASP A 211 -18.88 -28.94 7.67
C ASP A 211 -17.87 -28.13 6.85
N HIS A 212 -17.58 -26.91 7.30
CA HIS A 212 -16.56 -26.06 6.69
C HIS A 212 -15.17 -26.70 6.74
N GLN A 213 -14.79 -27.36 7.84
CA GLN A 213 -13.49 -28.06 7.94
C GLN A 213 -13.41 -29.26 6.99
N VAL A 214 -14.49 -30.05 6.86
CA VAL A 214 -14.55 -31.16 5.88
C VAL A 214 -14.43 -30.60 4.47
N PHE A 215 -15.16 -29.53 4.16
CA PHE A 215 -15.06 -28.83 2.88
C PHE A 215 -13.62 -28.37 2.58
N MET A 216 -12.97 -27.66 3.51
CA MET A 216 -11.62 -27.14 3.30
C MET A 216 -10.61 -28.26 3.07
N LYS A 217 -10.73 -29.39 3.79
CA LYS A 217 -9.86 -30.56 3.60
C LYS A 217 -9.99 -31.16 2.20
N GLU A 218 -11.20 -31.35 1.70
CA GLU A 218 -11.42 -31.87 0.34
C GLU A 218 -11.03 -30.84 -0.74
N PHE A 219 -11.29 -29.56 -0.48
CA PHE A 219 -10.91 -28.47 -1.37
C PHE A 219 -9.39 -28.31 -1.51
N GLU A 220 -8.64 -28.49 -0.42
CA GLU A 220 -7.17 -28.49 -0.46
C GLU A 220 -6.61 -29.70 -1.21
N LYS A 221 -7.20 -30.89 -1.03
CA LYS A 221 -6.80 -32.09 -1.80
C LYS A 221 -7.00 -31.92 -3.30
N SER A 222 -8.01 -31.16 -3.73
CA SER A 222 -8.25 -30.87 -5.15
C SER A 222 -7.42 -29.70 -5.69
N ASN A 223 -6.41 -29.23 -4.95
CA ASN A 223 -5.63 -28.02 -5.24
C ASN A 223 -6.51 -26.78 -5.45
N ARG A 224 -7.64 -26.70 -4.74
CA ARG A 224 -8.60 -25.57 -4.81
C ARG A 224 -9.20 -25.37 -6.21
N VAL A 225 -9.25 -26.44 -7.01
CA VAL A 225 -9.89 -26.44 -8.33
C VAL A 225 -11.26 -27.11 -8.21
N ALA A 226 -12.29 -26.45 -8.73
CA ALA A 226 -13.65 -26.96 -8.81
C ALA A 226 -13.76 -28.03 -9.92
N SER A 227 -13.23 -29.22 -9.65
CA SER A 227 -13.30 -30.38 -10.54
C SER A 227 -14.52 -31.26 -10.22
N GLN A 228 -14.96 -32.09 -11.18
CA GLN A 228 -16.06 -33.03 -10.94
C GLN A 228 -15.77 -33.98 -9.76
N GLY A 229 -14.53 -34.48 -9.64
CA GLY A 229 -14.12 -35.35 -8.54
C GLY A 229 -14.23 -34.68 -7.16
N LEU A 230 -13.97 -33.37 -7.06
CA LEU A 230 -14.20 -32.62 -5.82
C LEU A 230 -15.67 -32.68 -5.42
N PHE A 231 -16.60 -32.45 -6.35
CA PHE A 231 -18.03 -32.50 -6.04
C PHE A 231 -18.46 -33.89 -5.58
N GLU A 232 -17.98 -34.96 -6.22
CA GLU A 232 -18.27 -36.34 -5.81
C GLU A 232 -17.79 -36.62 -4.37
N HIS A 233 -16.58 -36.19 -4.02
CA HIS A 233 -16.08 -36.33 -2.65
C HIS A 233 -16.85 -35.48 -1.64
N LEU A 234 -17.24 -34.26 -2.00
CA LEU A 234 -18.05 -33.39 -1.13
C LEU A 234 -19.46 -33.96 -0.92
N TYR A 235 -20.09 -34.58 -1.92
CA TYR A 235 -21.39 -35.24 -1.72
C TYR A 235 -21.31 -36.45 -0.80
N GLN A 236 -20.21 -37.21 -0.89
CA GLN A 236 -19.98 -38.34 0.01
C GLN A 236 -19.70 -37.88 1.44
N GLY A 237 -18.94 -36.79 1.62
CA GLY A 237 -18.57 -36.26 2.93
C GLY A 237 -19.65 -35.40 3.61
N LEU A 238 -20.51 -34.75 2.83
CA LEU A 238 -21.51 -33.79 3.29
C LEU A 238 -22.89 -34.05 2.64
N PRO A 239 -23.50 -35.22 2.90
CA PRO A 239 -24.73 -35.63 2.22
C PRO A 239 -25.95 -34.76 2.58
N HIS A 240 -25.90 -34.02 3.70
CA HIS A 240 -26.95 -33.10 4.13
C HIS A 240 -26.90 -31.73 3.44
N ILE A 241 -25.80 -31.42 2.74
CA ILE A 241 -25.62 -30.13 2.07
C ILE A 241 -25.99 -30.27 0.60
N SER A 242 -26.83 -29.36 0.11
CA SER A 242 -27.25 -29.38 -1.28
C SER A 242 -26.11 -29.01 -2.24
N ARG A 243 -26.22 -29.49 -3.49
CA ARG A 243 -25.30 -29.13 -4.59
C ARG A 243 -25.15 -27.62 -4.78
N LEU A 244 -26.26 -26.89 -4.69
CA LEU A 244 -26.27 -25.45 -4.84
C LEU A 244 -25.44 -24.79 -3.73
N GLN A 245 -25.66 -25.17 -2.47
CA GLN A 245 -24.90 -24.66 -1.33
C GLN A 245 -23.39 -24.94 -1.47
N ILE A 246 -22.99 -26.15 -1.89
CA ILE A 246 -21.58 -26.45 -2.15
C ILE A 246 -21.00 -25.52 -3.23
N THR A 247 -21.75 -25.29 -4.30
CA THR A 247 -21.31 -24.42 -5.41
C THR A 247 -21.16 -22.97 -4.96
N ASP A 248 -22.15 -22.47 -4.21
CA ASP A 248 -22.11 -21.12 -3.63
C ASP A 248 -20.95 -20.97 -2.64
N HIS A 249 -20.66 -22.01 -1.87
CA HIS A 249 -19.57 -22.00 -0.90
C HIS A 249 -18.18 -22.06 -1.57
N ILE A 250 -18.03 -22.78 -2.68
CA ILE A 250 -16.82 -22.73 -3.53
C ILE A 250 -16.61 -21.31 -4.06
N ARG A 251 -17.68 -20.66 -4.54
CA ARG A 251 -17.62 -19.27 -5.00
C ARG A 251 -17.20 -18.34 -3.86
N TRP A 252 -17.84 -18.45 -2.70
CA TRP A 252 -17.47 -17.69 -1.51
C TRP A 252 -16.00 -17.88 -1.13
N ALA A 253 -15.48 -19.12 -1.18
CA ALA A 253 -14.08 -19.41 -0.84
C ALA A 253 -13.11 -18.69 -1.79
N GLY A 254 -13.41 -18.66 -3.09
CA GLY A 254 -12.62 -17.90 -4.06
C GLY A 254 -12.67 -16.38 -3.83
N GLU A 255 -13.84 -15.84 -3.52
CA GLU A 255 -14.00 -14.43 -3.16
C GLU A 255 -13.25 -14.07 -1.87
N TRP A 256 -13.29 -14.95 -0.87
CA TRP A 256 -12.59 -14.81 0.41
C TRP A 256 -11.07 -14.80 0.25
N GLU A 257 -10.50 -15.71 -0.56
CA GLU A 257 -9.07 -15.75 -0.84
C GLU A 257 -8.59 -14.47 -1.52
N LEU A 258 -9.36 -13.98 -2.50
CA LEU A 258 -9.08 -12.72 -3.18
C LEU A 258 -9.17 -11.53 -2.22
N TYR A 259 -10.14 -11.54 -1.31
CA TYR A 259 -10.25 -10.55 -0.23
C TYR A 259 -9.03 -10.58 0.70
N GLN A 260 -8.61 -11.76 1.16
CA GLN A 260 -7.43 -11.92 2.02
C GLN A 260 -6.16 -11.44 1.31
N ALA A 261 -5.97 -11.79 0.03
CA ALA A 261 -4.83 -11.32 -0.76
C ALA A 261 -4.82 -9.78 -0.89
N LYS A 262 -5.98 -9.15 -1.14
CA LYS A 262 -6.11 -7.68 -1.19
C LYS A 262 -5.78 -7.05 0.16
N ARG A 263 -6.31 -7.62 1.25
CA ARG A 263 -6.05 -7.15 2.61
C ARG A 263 -4.56 -7.25 2.94
N GLN A 264 -3.92 -8.36 2.62
CA GLN A 264 -2.49 -8.57 2.84
C GLN A 264 -1.65 -7.55 2.08
N ARG A 265 -1.94 -7.33 0.79
CA ARG A 265 -1.27 -6.30 -0.03
C ARG A 265 -1.39 -4.89 0.55
N LYS A 266 -2.56 -4.53 1.10
CA LYS A 266 -2.76 -3.23 1.78
C LYS A 266 -1.90 -3.13 3.04
N MET A 267 -1.85 -4.18 3.84
CA MET A 267 -1.02 -4.23 5.04
C MET A 267 0.47 -4.13 4.72
N ASP A 268 0.92 -4.80 3.67
CA ASP A 268 2.32 -4.76 3.24
C ASP A 268 2.68 -3.38 2.70
N ARG A 269 1.84 -2.77 1.86
CA ARG A 269 2.01 -1.37 1.43
C ARG A 269 2.13 -0.42 2.62
N TYR A 270 1.25 -0.56 3.61
CA TYR A 270 1.30 0.27 4.81
C TYR A 270 2.60 0.07 5.60
N ARG A 271 3.10 -1.17 5.71
CA ARG A 271 4.40 -1.46 6.34
C ARG A 271 5.55 -0.81 5.58
N GLU A 272 5.55 -0.90 4.25
CA GLU A 272 6.55 -0.27 3.39
C GLU A 272 6.54 1.25 3.54
N GLU A 273 5.37 1.90 3.49
CA GLU A 273 5.21 3.34 3.71
C GLU A 273 5.70 3.76 5.11
N ARG A 274 5.38 2.97 6.12
CA ARG A 274 5.83 3.21 7.50
C ARG A 274 7.35 3.05 7.65
N GLN A 275 7.95 2.08 6.98
CA GLN A 275 9.40 1.90 6.97
C GLN A 275 10.09 3.02 6.18
N ALA A 276 9.52 3.43 5.04
CA ALA A 276 10.04 4.53 4.23
C ALA A 276 10.01 5.87 5.00
N THR A 277 8.93 6.16 5.71
CA THR A 277 8.81 7.36 6.56
C THR A 277 9.73 7.30 7.77
N ALA A 278 9.88 6.14 8.41
CA ALA A 278 10.85 5.96 9.50
C ALA A 278 12.30 6.15 9.00
N GLY A 279 12.63 5.60 7.83
CA GLY A 279 13.92 5.77 7.18
C GLY A 279 14.18 7.22 6.78
N ALA A 280 13.20 7.91 6.20
CA ALA A 280 13.30 9.33 5.87
C ALA A 280 13.47 10.22 7.11
N ASN A 281 12.79 9.90 8.21
CA ASN A 281 12.98 10.62 9.48
C ASN A 281 14.33 10.30 10.14
N ALA A 282 14.91 9.12 9.90
CA ALA A 282 16.23 8.75 10.40
C ALA A 282 17.36 9.37 9.56
N THR A 283 17.18 9.49 8.24
CA THR A 283 18.17 10.10 7.32
C THR A 283 18.04 11.61 7.18
N GLN A 284 16.85 12.17 7.47
CA GLN A 284 16.76 13.52 7.99
C GLN A 284 17.43 13.53 9.36
N LYS A 285 18.76 13.49 9.38
CA LYS A 285 19.54 14.10 10.46
C LYS A 285 18.90 15.46 10.64
N LEU A 286 18.14 15.63 11.72
CA LEU A 286 17.69 16.93 12.16
C LEU A 286 18.94 17.81 12.06
N PRO A 287 18.93 18.88 11.22
CA PRO A 287 20.12 19.67 11.02
C PRO A 287 20.69 19.99 12.39
N SER A 288 21.99 19.76 12.55
CA SER A 288 22.67 19.96 13.83
C SER A 288 22.24 21.32 14.38
N LYS A 289 22.20 21.49 15.70
CA LYS A 289 21.99 22.83 16.27
C LYS A 289 22.93 23.85 15.62
N GLU A 290 24.14 23.41 15.30
CA GLU A 290 25.15 24.18 14.56
C GLU A 290 24.72 24.50 13.13
N ASP A 291 24.19 23.54 12.37
CA ASP A 291 23.70 23.78 11.01
C ASP A 291 22.52 24.77 11.00
N LYS A 292 21.65 24.69 12.02
CA LYS A 292 20.52 25.62 12.21
C LYS A 292 20.97 27.02 12.60
N GLU A 293 22.00 27.13 13.43
CA GLU A 293 22.60 28.42 13.77
C GLU A 293 23.33 29.02 12.57
N ALA A 294 24.11 28.23 11.83
CA ALA A 294 24.79 28.68 10.61
C ALA A 294 23.81 29.16 9.54
N THR A 295 22.68 28.47 9.33
CA THR A 295 21.64 28.93 8.40
C THR A 295 20.95 30.20 8.88
N ARG A 296 20.73 30.35 10.19
CA ARG A 296 20.12 31.55 10.76
C ARG A 296 21.05 32.77 10.67
N GLU A 297 22.35 32.57 10.89
CA GLU A 297 23.38 33.61 10.73
C GLU A 297 23.50 34.04 9.27
N ALA A 298 23.55 33.09 8.32
CA ALA A 298 23.59 33.38 6.89
C ALA A 298 22.37 34.21 6.42
N LEU A 299 21.16 33.87 6.90
CA LEU A 299 19.94 34.64 6.62
C LEU A 299 19.99 36.06 7.22
N GLN A 300 20.58 36.23 8.40
CA GLN A 300 20.75 37.55 9.01
C GLN A 300 21.75 38.42 8.24
N ASP A 301 22.84 37.83 7.78
CA ASP A 301 23.84 38.53 6.98
C ASP A 301 23.30 38.93 5.60
N GLU A 302 22.53 38.06 4.95
CA GLU A 302 21.87 38.39 3.69
C GLU A 302 20.87 39.55 3.88
N ALA A 303 20.09 39.52 4.97
CA ALA A 303 19.17 40.60 5.31
C ALA A 303 19.89 41.93 5.60
N ARG A 304 21.06 41.91 6.27
CA ARG A 304 21.88 43.11 6.49
C ARG A 304 22.40 43.68 5.16
N LYS A 305 22.96 42.83 4.30
CA LYS A 305 23.48 43.23 2.97
C LYS A 305 22.36 43.79 2.09
N ALA A 306 21.17 43.20 2.12
CA ALA A 306 20.01 43.71 1.37
C ALA A 306 19.56 45.09 1.86
N LYS A 307 19.58 45.32 3.18
CA LYS A 307 19.23 46.61 3.78
C LYS A 307 20.25 47.71 3.45
N GLU A 308 21.54 47.37 3.46
CA GLU A 308 22.62 48.28 3.09
C GLU A 308 22.57 48.68 1.60
N LYS A 309 22.36 47.71 0.69
CA LYS A 309 22.12 48.01 -0.73
C LYS A 309 20.91 48.92 -0.95
N ARG A 310 19.86 48.76 -0.13
CA ARG A 310 18.67 49.61 -0.22
C ARG A 310 18.95 51.04 0.25
N MET A 311 19.80 51.24 1.26
CA MET A 311 20.25 52.56 1.70
C MET A 311 21.09 53.26 0.62
N GLN A 312 22.07 52.56 0.03
CA GLN A 312 22.92 53.13 -1.02
C GLN A 312 22.12 53.62 -2.24
N ARG A 313 21.07 52.90 -2.64
CA ARG A 313 20.17 53.33 -3.73
C ARG A 313 19.34 54.59 -3.41
N ILE A 314 19.13 54.90 -2.14
CA ILE A 314 18.42 56.12 -1.74
C ILE A 314 19.38 57.31 -1.82
N ASP A 315 20.65 57.11 -1.45
CA ASP A 315 21.66 58.18 -1.48
C ASP A 315 22.13 58.53 -2.91
N GLU A 316 21.97 57.62 -3.88
CA GLU A 316 22.29 57.84 -5.29
C GLU A 316 21.19 58.57 -6.10
N ASN A 317 19.99 58.77 -5.52
CA ASN A 317 18.84 59.41 -6.18
C ASN A 317 18.54 60.79 -5.57
#